data_AF-A0A534V7B9-F1
#
_entry.id   AF-A0A534V7B9-F1
#
_cell.length_a   1.000
_cell.length_b   1.000
_cell.length_c   1.000
_cell.angle_alpha   90.00
_cell.angle_beta   90.00
_cell.angle_gamma   90.00
#
_symmetry.space_group_name_H-M   'P 1'
#
loop_
_entity.id
_entity.type
_entity.pdbx_description
1 polymer ?
#
loop_
_entity_poly.entity_id
_entity_poly.type
_entity_poly.pdbx_seq_one_letter_code
_entity_poly.pdbx_strand_id
1 'polypeptide(L)'
;MTWQPRLGALPAAIEGQIYSTSPFRVTDVRLHVEGIDADNHRVGERFAWAIGDIAPGGETSYVVETIAGAVAYRVTVMSFDVVSVGQKLSPTELIPR
;
A
#
# COMPACT_ATOMS: atom_id res chain seq x y z
N MET A 1 30.64 1.97 5.50
CA MET A 1 29.80 2.05 4.29
C MET A 1 29.19 3.43 4.28
N THR A 2 29.34 4.22 3.21
CA THR A 2 28.85 5.60 3.19
C THR A 2 27.85 5.73 2.05
N TRP A 3 26.59 5.93 2.42
CA TRP A 3 25.50 6.19 1.48
C TRP A 3 25.53 7.65 1.05
N GLN A 4 25.31 7.91 -0.23
CA GLN A 4 25.14 9.28 -0.77
C GLN A 4 23.79 9.34 -1.50
N PRO A 5 22.93 10.33 -1.19
CA PRO A 5 21.76 10.60 -2.01
C PRO A 5 22.22 11.07 -3.39
N ARG A 6 21.62 10.53 -4.45
CA ARG A 6 21.74 11.14 -5.78
C ARG A 6 21.03 12.49 -5.74
N LEU A 7 21.80 13.57 -5.79
CA LEU A 7 21.28 14.91 -6.05
C LEU A 7 20.74 14.94 -7.49
N GLY A 8 19.42 15.11 -7.61
CA GLY A 8 18.65 15.17 -8.85
C GLY A 8 17.16 15.25 -8.52
N ALA A 9 16.32 15.73 -9.45
CA ALA A 9 14.87 15.72 -9.26
C ALA A 9 14.41 14.29 -8.92
N LEU A 10 13.56 14.15 -7.90
CA LEU A 10 13.00 12.84 -7.55
C LEU A 10 12.27 12.29 -8.79
N PRO A 11 12.46 11.01 -9.12
CA PRO A 11 11.69 10.39 -10.19
C PRO A 11 10.19 10.60 -9.91
N ALA A 12 9.42 10.88 -10.96
CA ALA A 12 7.98 10.98 -10.83
C ALA A 12 7.45 9.69 -10.16
N ALA A 13 6.50 9.84 -9.26
CA ALA A 13 5.93 8.74 -8.51
C ALA A 13 4.41 8.77 -8.63
N ILE A 14 3.82 7.59 -8.52
CA ILE A 14 2.39 7.45 -8.26
C ILE A 14 2.19 7.17 -6.77
N GLU A 15 1.16 7.78 -6.23
CA GLU A 15 0.65 7.49 -4.90
C GLU A 15 -0.71 6.80 -5.05
N GLY A 16 -0.98 5.82 -4.19
CA GLY A 16 -2.28 5.17 -4.14
C GLY A 16 -2.62 4.73 -2.72
N GLN A 17 -3.89 4.40 -2.52
CA GLN A 17 -4.43 3.94 -1.24
C GLN A 17 -4.79 2.45 -1.32
N ILE A 18 -4.63 1.77 -0.19
CA ILE A 18 -5.06 0.39 0.01
C ILE A 18 -6.00 0.38 1.19
N TYR A 19 -7.18 -0.19 0.98
CA TYR A 19 -8.16 -0.43 2.01
C TYR A 19 -8.14 -1.91 2.41
N SER A 20 -8.22 -2.19 3.71
CA SER A 20 -8.34 -3.55 4.23
C SER A 20 -9.75 -3.81 4.72
N THR A 21 -10.44 -4.76 4.10
CA THR A 21 -11.71 -5.32 4.60
C THR A 21 -11.51 -6.36 5.71
N SER A 22 -10.25 -6.63 6.09
CA SER A 22 -9.92 -7.62 7.11
C SER A 22 -10.43 -7.18 8.49
N PRO A 23 -10.95 -8.12 9.32
CA PRO A 23 -11.23 -7.84 10.73
C PRO A 23 -9.95 -7.81 11.60
N PHE A 24 -8.78 -8.08 11.01
CA PHE A 24 -7.49 -8.08 11.68
C PHE A 24 -6.64 -6.89 11.26
N ARG A 25 -5.72 -6.48 12.15
CA ARG A 25 -4.61 -5.63 11.77
C ARG A 25 -3.66 -6.42 10.88
N VAL A 26 -3.29 -5.83 9.74
CA VAL A 26 -2.34 -6.41 8.80
C VAL A 26 -1.10 -5.53 8.67
N THR A 27 0.05 -6.16 8.46
CA THR A 27 1.35 -5.50 8.23
C THR A 27 2.04 -6.14 7.02
N ASP A 28 3.22 -5.65 6.67
CA ASP A 28 4.06 -6.20 5.61
C ASP A 28 3.27 -6.43 4.31
N VAL A 29 2.40 -5.46 3.97
CA VAL A 29 1.57 -5.52 2.77
C VAL A 29 2.46 -5.26 1.55
N ARG A 30 2.73 -6.31 0.79
CA ARG A 30 3.55 -6.27 -0.42
C ARG A 30 2.66 -6.15 -1.65
N LEU A 31 3.04 -5.23 -2.53
CA LEU A 31 2.34 -4.93 -3.76
C LEU A 31 3.17 -5.30 -4.96
N HIS A 32 2.49 -5.84 -5.97
CA HIS A 32 2.97 -5.90 -7.34
C HIS A 32 2.26 -4.83 -8.16
N VAL A 33 3.04 -4.00 -8.83
CA VAL A 33 2.54 -2.88 -9.64
C VAL A 33 3.01 -3.09 -11.07
N GLU A 34 2.07 -3.31 -11.99
CA GLU A 34 2.33 -3.42 -13.42
C GLU A 34 2.04 -2.08 -14.10
N GLY A 35 2.94 -1.64 -14.98
CA GLY A 35 2.71 -0.51 -15.86
C GLY A 35 2.05 -0.97 -17.15
N ILE A 36 0.96 -0.29 -17.55
CA ILE A 36 0.15 -0.61 -18.72
C ILE A 36 0.21 0.55 -19.72
N ASP A 37 0.48 0.27 -20.99
CA ASP A 37 0.48 1.29 -22.06
C ASP A 37 -0.93 1.57 -22.62
N ALA A 38 -1.01 2.48 -23.60
CA ALA A 38 -2.27 2.90 -24.20
C ALA A 38 -2.97 1.79 -25.00
N ASP A 39 -2.23 0.78 -25.44
CA ASP A 39 -2.73 -0.38 -26.17
C ASP A 39 -3.07 -1.56 -25.21
N ASN A 40 -3.04 -1.31 -23.89
CA ASN A 40 -3.32 -2.26 -22.82
C ASN A 40 -2.28 -3.42 -22.72
N HIS A 41 -1.04 -3.18 -23.14
CA HIS A 41 0.08 -4.10 -22.91
C HIS A 41 0.87 -3.74 -21.66
N ARG A 42 1.45 -4.75 -21.02
CA ARG A 42 2.35 -4.57 -19.88
C ARG A 42 3.73 -4.12 -20.35
N VAL A 43 4.17 -2.95 -19.88
CA VAL A 43 5.46 -2.33 -20.25
C VAL A 43 6.53 -2.43 -19.16
N GLY A 44 6.15 -2.85 -17.95
CA GLY A 44 7.08 -3.09 -16.87
C GLY A 44 6.39 -3.42 -15.55
N GLU A 45 7.19 -3.63 -14.52
CA GLU A 45 6.69 -3.87 -13.16
C GLU A 45 7.59 -3.26 -12.09
N ARG A 46 7.00 -3.07 -10.91
CA ARG A 46 7.68 -2.70 -9.67
C ARG A 46 7.04 -3.44 -8.50
N PHE A 47 7.80 -3.58 -7.42
CA PHE A 47 7.28 -4.01 -6.13
C PHE A 47 7.33 -2.85 -5.16
N ALA A 48 6.30 -2.73 -4.33
CA ALA A 48 6.19 -1.70 -3.31
C ALA A 48 5.66 -2.31 -2.01
N TRP A 49 5.82 -1.55 -0.94
CA TRP A 49 5.21 -1.83 0.34
C TRP A 49 4.15 -0.77 0.62
N ALA A 50 3.05 -1.19 1.23
CA ALA A 50 2.17 -0.23 1.88
C ALA A 50 2.90 0.41 3.06
N ILE A 51 2.59 1.67 3.34
CA ILE A 51 3.27 2.43 4.39
C ILE A 51 2.63 2.06 5.73
N GLY A 52 3.37 1.32 6.55
CA GLY A 52 2.94 0.92 7.89
C GLY A 52 1.81 -0.12 7.90
N ASP A 53 1.22 -0.28 9.08
CA ASP A 53 0.16 -1.26 9.34
C ASP A 53 -1.22 -0.73 8.95
N ILE A 54 -2.09 -1.63 8.52
CA ILE A 54 -3.50 -1.32 8.25
C ILE A 54 -4.35 -1.89 9.39
N ALA A 55 -5.04 -1.02 10.12
CA ALA A 55 -6.02 -1.42 11.12
C ALA A 55 -7.23 -2.14 10.47
N PRO A 56 -8.02 -2.91 11.23
CA PRO A 56 -9.25 -3.52 10.73
C PRO A 56 -10.18 -2.49 10.09
N GLY A 57 -10.63 -2.73 8.86
CA GLY A 57 -11.49 -1.79 8.13
C GLY A 57 -10.82 -0.45 7.81
N GLY A 58 -9.50 -0.35 7.92
CA GLY A 58 -8.72 0.88 7.71
C GLY A 58 -8.06 0.94 6.33
N GLU A 59 -7.28 1.99 6.12
CA GLU A 59 -6.52 2.23 4.90
C GLU A 59 -5.11 2.71 5.18
N THR A 60 -4.23 2.55 4.19
CA THR A 60 -2.92 3.23 4.16
C THR A 60 -2.53 3.56 2.71
N SER A 61 -1.44 4.30 2.52
CA SER A 61 -0.91 4.63 1.21
C SER A 61 0.30 3.78 0.81
N TYR A 62 0.64 3.83 -0.47
CA TYR A 62 1.91 3.36 -1.02
C TYR A 62 2.41 4.36 -2.06
N VAL A 63 3.72 4.37 -2.27
CA VAL A 63 4.38 5.18 -3.30
C VAL A 63 5.25 4.27 -4.15
N VAL A 64 5.18 4.45 -5.46
CA VAL A 64 6.05 3.75 -6.40
C VAL A 64 6.45 4.68 -7.53
N GLU A 65 7.71 4.58 -7.96
CA GLU A 65 8.20 5.33 -9.11
C GLU A 65 7.42 4.97 -10.38
N THR A 66 7.25 5.94 -11.28
CA THR A 66 6.59 5.70 -12.56
C THR A 66 7.37 4.70 -13.41
N ILE A 67 6.63 3.91 -14.20
CA ILE A 67 7.19 2.97 -15.16
C ILE A 67 7.16 3.65 -16.53
N ALA A 68 8.31 3.76 -17.19
CA ALA A 68 8.41 4.41 -18.49
C ALA A 68 7.48 3.73 -19.51
N GLY A 69 6.71 4.53 -20.25
CA GLY A 69 5.71 4.04 -21.21
C GLY A 69 4.36 3.65 -20.62
N ALA A 70 4.21 3.62 -19.29
CA ALA A 70 2.94 3.33 -18.66
C ALA A 70 2.03 4.57 -18.66
N VAL A 71 0.78 4.39 -19.09
CA VAL A 71 -0.30 5.39 -18.98
C VAL A 71 -1.34 5.00 -17.93
N ALA A 72 -1.34 3.72 -17.51
CA ALA A 72 -2.16 3.19 -16.44
C ALA A 72 -1.35 2.19 -15.61
N TYR A 73 -1.85 1.85 -14.43
CA TYR A 73 -1.22 0.88 -13.54
C TYR A 73 -2.23 -0.16 -13.06
N ARG A 74 -1.79 -1.41 -12.99
CA ARG A 74 -2.53 -2.49 -12.33
C ARG A 74 -1.80 -2.86 -11.05
N VAL A 75 -2.51 -2.83 -9.93
CA VAL A 75 -1.92 -3.05 -8.61
C VAL A 75 -2.56 -4.28 -7.98
N THR A 76 -1.72 -5.20 -7.50
CA THR A 76 -2.15 -6.43 -6.85
C THR A 76 -1.46 -6.56 -5.50
N VAL A 77 -2.24 -6.82 -4.45
CA VAL A 77 -1.69 -7.22 -3.16
C VAL A 77 -1.18 -8.65 -3.28
N MET A 78 0.12 -8.86 -3.10
CA MET A 78 0.74 -10.18 -3.20
C MET A 78 0.70 -10.94 -1.88
N SER A 79 1.01 -10.26 -0.79
CA SER A 79 1.12 -10.84 0.54
C SER A 79 0.91 -9.78 1.61
N PHE A 80 0.55 -10.24 2.80
CA PHE A 80 0.51 -9.45 4.02
C PHE A 80 0.58 -10.42 5.20
N ASP A 81 1.01 -9.90 6.34
CA ASP A 81 1.02 -10.63 7.60
C ASP A 81 -0.10 -10.15 8.51
N VAL A 82 -0.72 -11.08 9.25
CA VAL A 82 -1.76 -10.77 10.23
C VAL A 82 -1.13 -10.64 11.61
N VAL A 83 -1.35 -9.51 12.27
CA VAL A 83 -0.68 -9.18 13.54
C VAL A 83 -1.60 -9.38 14.75
N SER A 84 -2.87 -8.96 14.66
CA SER A 84 -3.82 -9.09 15.77
C SER A 84 -5.28 -8.92 15.35
N VAL A 85 -6.21 -9.41 16.17
CA VAL A 85 -7.64 -9.09 16.05
C VAL A 85 -7.86 -7.64 16.46
N GLY A 86 -8.68 -6.90 15.71
CA GLY A 86 -9.17 -5.61 16.16
C GLY A 86 -9.82 -5.71 17.52
N GLN A 87 -9.43 -4.87 18.49
CA GLN A 87 -10.28 -4.68 19.66
C GLN A 87 -11.61 -4.12 19.18
N LYS A 88 -12.67 -4.93 19.25
CA LYS A 88 -14.03 -4.42 19.28
C LYS A 88 -14.10 -3.52 20.51
N LEU A 89 -14.28 -2.21 20.31
CA LEU A 89 -14.62 -1.32 21.43
C LEU A 89 -15.82 -1.97 22.15
N SER A 90 -15.62 -2.33 23.41
CA SER A 90 -16.66 -2.94 24.23
C SER A 90 -17.72 -1.86 24.46
N PRO A 91 -19.03 -2.12 24.25
CA PRO A 91 -20.06 -1.20 24.71
C PRO A 91 -20.12 -1.29 26.23
N THR A 92 -19.32 -0.48 26.93
CA THR A 92 -19.42 -0.34 28.38
C THR A 92 -19.04 1.07 28.79
N GLU A 93 -19.91 2.02 28.46
CA GLU A 93 -20.10 3.25 29.22
C GLU A 93 -21.58 3.66 29.12
N LEU A 94 -22.45 2.79 29.64
CA LEU A 94 -23.77 3.19 30.13
C LEU A 94 -23.88 2.67 31.56
N ILE A 95 -23.26 3.39 32.49
CA ILE A 95 -23.63 3.31 33.90
C ILE A 95 -24.72 4.36 34.10
N PRO A 96 -26.00 4.00 34.26
CA PRO A 96 -26.98 4.98 34.70
C PRO A 96 -26.66 5.34 36.16
N ARG A 97 -26.62 6.65 36.45
CA ARG A 97 -26.78 7.17 37.82
C ARG A 97 -28.25 7.22 38.18
#